data_AF-A0A7J2STS0-F1
#
_entry.id   AF-A0A7J2STS0-F1
#
_cell.length_a   1.000
_cell.length_b   1.000
_cell.length_c   1.000
_cell.angle_alpha   90.00
_cell.angle_beta   90.00
_cell.angle_gamma   90.00
#
_symmetry.space_group_name_H-M   'P 1'
#
loop_
_entity.id
_entity.type
_entity.pdbx_description
1 polymer ?
#
loop_
_entity_poly.entity_id
_entity_poly.type
_entity_poly.pdbx_seq_one_letter_code
_entity_poly.pdbx_strand_id
1 'polypeptide(L)'
;MTTLGTALAIIGAGLAVGLTAIGSGVGVGIVGSAGIGVSANKPEKFGRAILFAAIPQTQAIYGLLVAIIILLKTGVLFRNPIDVPLGTGIAALAAGLSVGFAGLSAIGQGITASSGICALAEDDRVFGRAIVFSVVPETQAIYGLLISIIILMVSGFLGVELKDVPINVSIAMLGAALSVGIAGTSAIGQGITAGSGVNVVM
;
A
#
# COMPACT_ATOMS: atom_id res chain seq x y z
N MET A 1 5.51 6.25 31.47
CA MET A 1 6.30 5.12 30.91
C MET A 1 5.59 4.64 29.67
N THR A 2 6.23 4.59 28.50
CA THR A 2 5.65 3.93 27.32
C THR A 2 5.61 2.43 27.58
N THR A 3 4.43 1.84 27.61
CA THR A 3 4.29 0.39 27.79
C THR A 3 4.66 -0.35 26.51
N LEU A 4 4.93 -1.66 26.65
CA LEU A 4 5.29 -2.51 25.52
C LEU A 4 4.21 -2.48 24.41
N GLY A 5 2.93 -2.39 24.78
CA GLY A 5 1.84 -2.27 23.81
C GLY A 5 1.91 -0.99 22.98
N THR A 6 2.21 0.15 23.62
CA THR A 6 2.39 1.43 22.89
C THR A 6 3.59 1.36 21.94
N ALA A 7 4.70 0.74 22.37
CA ALA A 7 5.87 0.56 21.51
C ALA A 7 5.57 -0.31 20.28
N LEU A 8 4.87 -1.44 20.45
CA LEU A 8 4.46 -2.32 19.35
C LEU A 8 3.52 -1.62 18.36
N ALA A 9 2.59 -0.80 18.85
CA ALA A 9 1.73 -0.01 18.00
C ALA A 9 2.53 0.97 17.12
N ILE A 10 3.49 1.70 17.71
CA ILE A 10 4.35 2.63 16.96
C ILE A 10 5.21 1.89 15.92
N ILE A 11 5.74 0.71 16.26
CA ILE A 11 6.45 -0.14 15.29
C ILE A 11 5.51 -0.54 14.14
N GLY A 12 4.27 -0.91 14.45
CA GLY A 12 3.23 -1.17 13.46
C GLY A 12 3.02 0.00 12.49
N ALA A 13 2.90 1.22 13.02
CA ALA A 13 2.79 2.43 12.21
C ALA A 13 4.02 2.64 11.30
N GLY A 14 5.22 2.45 11.84
CA GLY A 14 6.47 2.54 11.07
C GLY A 14 6.54 1.51 9.94
N LEU A 15 6.15 0.26 10.19
CA LEU A 15 6.14 -0.82 9.20
C LEU A 15 5.08 -0.60 8.12
N ALA A 16 3.91 -0.06 8.48
CA ALA A 16 2.87 0.32 7.53
C ALA A 16 3.42 1.28 6.47
N VAL A 17 4.07 2.37 6.88
CA VAL A 17 4.65 3.36 5.96
C VAL A 17 5.90 2.82 5.26
N GLY A 18 6.83 2.21 6.00
CA GLY A 18 8.10 1.77 5.47
C GLY A 18 7.94 0.76 4.33
N LEU A 19 7.12 -0.28 4.53
CA LEU A 19 6.93 -1.33 3.52
C LEU A 19 6.13 -0.84 2.31
N THR A 20 5.07 -0.04 2.53
CA THR A 20 4.28 0.53 1.42
C THR A 20 5.08 1.54 0.59
N ALA A 21 5.93 2.34 1.24
CA ALA A 21 6.82 3.28 0.57
C ALA A 21 7.88 2.58 -0.28
N ILE A 22 8.39 1.42 0.16
CA ILE A 22 9.31 0.60 -0.66
C ILE A 22 8.61 0.14 -1.94
N GLY A 23 7.42 -0.45 -1.82
CA GLY A 23 6.64 -0.89 -2.98
C GLY A 23 6.37 0.25 -3.95
N SER A 24 5.88 1.38 -3.42
CA SER A 24 5.55 2.57 -4.22
C SER A 24 6.79 3.17 -4.88
N GLY A 25 7.90 3.29 -4.14
CA GLY A 25 9.16 3.82 -4.67
C GLY A 25 9.70 2.98 -5.84
N VAL A 26 9.66 1.65 -5.71
CA VAL A 26 10.05 0.74 -6.79
C VAL A 26 9.09 0.86 -7.99
N GLY A 27 7.78 0.83 -7.74
CA GLY A 27 6.76 0.97 -8.78
C GLY A 27 6.90 2.28 -9.56
N VAL A 28 7.05 3.41 -8.86
CA VAL A 28 7.27 4.75 -9.43
C VAL A 28 8.59 4.80 -10.21
N GLY A 29 9.66 4.17 -9.72
CA GLY A 29 10.94 4.09 -10.44
C GLY A 29 10.83 3.37 -11.78
N ILE A 30 10.10 2.25 -11.83
CA ILE A 30 9.86 1.46 -13.06
C ILE A 30 9.12 2.29 -14.11
N VAL A 31 7.99 2.88 -13.73
CA VAL A 31 7.15 3.68 -14.64
C VAL A 31 7.79 5.01 -15.02
N GLY A 32 8.50 5.66 -14.08
CA GLY A 32 9.20 6.92 -14.32
C GLY A 32 10.32 6.76 -15.36
N SER A 33 11.06 5.66 -15.30
CA SER A 33 12.12 5.35 -16.27
C SER A 33 11.56 5.21 -17.70
N ALA A 34 10.43 4.52 -17.86
CA ALA A 34 9.74 4.41 -19.14
C ALA A 34 9.16 5.76 -19.60
N GLY A 35 8.55 6.51 -18.68
CA GLY A 35 7.98 7.82 -18.93
C GLY A 35 8.99 8.83 -19.47
N ILE A 36 10.19 8.88 -18.88
CA ILE A 36 11.29 9.74 -19.36
C ILE A 36 11.75 9.29 -20.76
N GLY A 37 11.90 7.99 -20.99
CA GLY A 37 12.32 7.46 -22.29
C GLY A 37 11.36 7.85 -23.44
N VAL A 38 10.05 7.77 -23.20
CA VAL A 38 9.04 8.19 -24.18
C VAL A 38 9.01 9.72 -24.32
N SER A 39 9.03 10.45 -23.20
CA SER A 39 8.93 11.91 -23.21
C SER A 39 10.13 12.60 -23.86
N ALA A 40 11.31 11.97 -23.85
CA ALA A 40 12.50 12.50 -24.51
C ALA A 40 12.34 12.62 -26.04
N ASN A 41 11.59 11.69 -26.65
CA ASN A 41 11.36 11.67 -28.10
C ASN A 41 9.99 12.26 -28.48
N LYS A 42 9.00 12.17 -27.57
CA LYS A 42 7.61 12.60 -27.78
C LYS A 42 7.16 13.48 -26.60
N PRO A 43 7.66 14.73 -26.49
CA PRO A 43 7.41 15.60 -25.32
C PRO A 43 5.93 15.89 -25.07
N GLU A 44 5.10 15.86 -26.11
CA GLU A 44 3.64 15.98 -26.02
C GLU A 44 2.98 14.88 -25.18
N LYS A 45 3.65 13.72 -25.00
CA LYS A 45 3.17 12.60 -24.18
C LYS A 45 3.54 12.71 -22.70
N PHE A 46 4.34 13.72 -22.31
CA PHE A 46 4.82 13.91 -20.94
C PHE A 46 3.69 13.91 -19.90
N GLY A 47 2.62 14.68 -20.13
CA GLY A 47 1.51 14.78 -19.16
C GLY A 47 0.83 13.43 -18.90
N ARG A 48 0.68 12.60 -19.95
CA ARG A 48 0.12 11.25 -19.82
C ARG A 48 1.09 10.29 -19.14
N ALA A 49 2.39 10.41 -19.42
CA ALA A 49 3.43 9.63 -18.74
C ALA A 49 3.48 9.91 -17.23
N ILE A 50 3.32 11.18 -16.83
CA ILE A 50 3.22 11.56 -15.41
C ILE A 50 1.97 10.96 -14.75
N LEU A 51 0.83 10.90 -15.47
CA LEU A 51 -0.38 10.25 -14.94
C LEU A 51 -0.12 8.78 -14.59
N PHE A 52 0.52 8.02 -15.49
CA PHE A 52 0.91 6.65 -15.22
C PHE A 52 1.88 6.54 -14.04
N ALA A 53 2.81 7.50 -13.91
CA ALA A 53 3.76 7.52 -12.80
C ALA A 53 3.13 7.79 -11.43
N ALA A 54 1.93 8.37 -11.40
CA ALA A 54 1.18 8.60 -10.17
C ALA A 54 0.42 7.35 -9.68
N ILE A 55 0.15 6.36 -10.55
CA ILE A 55 -0.65 5.17 -10.20
C ILE A 55 -0.01 4.39 -9.04
N PRO A 56 1.29 4.03 -9.07
CA PRO A 56 1.89 3.21 -8.01
C PRO A 56 2.13 3.94 -6.68
N GLN A 57 1.63 5.17 -6.51
CA GLN A 57 1.77 5.94 -5.27
C GLN A 57 0.65 5.69 -4.27
N THR A 58 -0.47 5.08 -4.68
CA THR A 58 -1.66 4.89 -3.84
C THR A 58 -1.35 4.06 -2.59
N GLN A 59 -0.47 3.08 -2.70
CA GLN A 59 -0.10 2.18 -1.60
C GLN A 59 0.63 2.90 -0.47
N ALA A 60 1.53 3.85 -0.78
CA ALA A 60 2.17 4.69 0.24
C ALA A 60 1.15 5.53 1.01
N ILE A 61 0.10 6.01 0.35
CA ILE A 61 -0.99 6.76 0.99
C ILE A 61 -1.75 5.85 1.97
N TYR A 62 -1.98 4.59 1.61
CA TYR A 62 -2.64 3.63 2.50
C TYR A 62 -1.81 3.32 3.75
N GLY A 63 -0.50 3.11 3.60
CA GLY A 63 0.41 2.95 4.74
C GLY A 63 0.46 4.19 5.63
N LEU A 64 0.52 5.38 5.03
CA LEU A 64 0.48 6.65 5.75
C LEU A 64 -0.82 6.82 6.53
N LEU A 65 -1.97 6.51 5.93
CA LEU A 65 -3.27 6.56 6.59
C LEU A 65 -3.29 5.68 7.86
N VAL A 66 -2.88 4.42 7.73
CA VAL A 66 -2.84 3.46 8.86
C VAL A 66 -1.89 3.95 9.95
N ALA A 67 -0.71 4.46 9.58
CA ALA A 67 0.25 4.99 10.54
C ALA A 67 -0.27 6.22 11.27
N ILE A 68 -0.90 7.16 10.57
CA ILE A 68 -1.49 8.36 11.17
C ILE A 68 -2.57 7.97 12.18
N ILE A 69 -3.46 7.03 11.84
CA ILE A 69 -4.51 6.57 12.77
C ILE A 69 -3.87 6.01 14.06
N ILE A 70 -2.85 5.16 13.93
CA ILE A 70 -2.16 4.56 15.08
C ILE A 70 -1.44 5.62 15.93
N LEU A 71 -0.69 6.52 15.30
CA LEU A 71 0.08 7.56 15.99
C LEU A 71 -0.80 8.62 16.67
N LEU A 72 -1.92 8.99 16.04
CA LEU A 72 -2.89 9.90 16.64
C LEU A 72 -3.53 9.26 17.87
N LYS A 73 -3.96 8.00 17.76
CA LYS A 73 -4.64 7.35 18.89
C LYS A 73 -3.69 7.06 20.04
N THR A 74 -2.45 6.65 19.77
CA THR A 74 -1.43 6.43 20.82
C THR A 74 -1.03 7.72 21.55
N GLY A 75 -1.40 8.91 21.04
CA GLY A 75 -1.14 10.20 21.68
C GLY A 75 0.33 10.64 21.63
N VAL A 76 1.19 9.86 20.97
CA VAL A 76 2.64 10.11 20.84
C VAL A 76 2.90 11.43 20.10
N LEU A 77 2.08 11.73 19.09
CA LEU A 77 2.21 12.94 18.28
C LEU A 77 2.07 14.23 19.09
N PHE A 78 1.22 14.21 20.13
CA PHE A 78 0.92 15.36 20.99
C PHE A 78 1.61 15.29 22.35
N ARG A 79 2.65 14.45 22.48
CA ARG A 79 3.41 14.23 23.74
C ARG A 79 2.54 13.80 24.93
N ASN A 80 1.39 13.18 24.66
CA ASN A 80 0.52 12.59 25.68
C ASN A 80 0.33 11.09 25.39
N PRO A 81 1.39 10.28 25.54
CA PRO A 81 1.31 8.86 25.23
C PRO A 81 0.33 8.17 26.16
N ILE A 82 -0.70 7.54 25.58
CA ILE A 82 -1.62 6.70 26.34
C ILE A 82 -1.03 5.30 26.51
N ASP A 83 -1.40 4.66 27.61
CA ASP A 83 -1.06 3.26 27.86
C ASP A 83 -1.92 2.37 26.95
N VAL A 84 -1.29 1.70 26.00
CA VAL A 84 -1.96 0.77 25.09
C VAL A 84 -1.79 -0.64 25.66
N PRO A 85 -2.90 -1.37 25.90
CA PRO A 85 -2.83 -2.77 26.33
C PRO A 85 -2.00 -3.62 25.36
N LEU A 86 -1.31 -4.63 25.88
CA LEU A 86 -0.37 -5.42 25.08
C LEU A 86 -1.03 -6.07 23.85
N GLY A 87 -2.22 -6.66 24.01
CA GLY A 87 -2.93 -7.28 22.88
C GLY A 87 -3.31 -6.25 21.82
N THR A 88 -3.78 -5.09 22.23
CA THR A 88 -4.12 -3.95 21.36
C THR A 88 -2.90 -3.42 20.61
N GLY A 89 -1.72 -3.42 21.25
CA GLY A 89 -0.45 -3.10 20.61
C GLY A 89 -0.04 -4.12 19.54
N ILE A 90 -0.20 -5.42 19.83
CA ILE A 90 0.02 -6.51 18.85
C ILE A 90 -0.94 -6.39 17.68
N ALA A 91 -2.21 -6.04 17.93
CA ALA A 91 -3.20 -5.83 16.89
C ALA A 91 -2.85 -4.63 15.99
N ALA A 92 -2.35 -3.53 16.55
CA ALA A 92 -1.85 -2.40 15.75
C ALA A 92 -0.62 -2.79 14.90
N LEU A 93 0.28 -3.61 15.44
CA LEU A 93 1.39 -4.19 14.68
C LEU A 93 0.88 -5.06 13.52
N ALA A 94 -0.12 -5.90 13.77
CA ALA A 94 -0.76 -6.73 12.75
C ALA A 94 -1.38 -5.86 11.63
N ALA A 95 -2.11 -4.80 11.99
CA ALA A 95 -2.65 -3.86 11.02
C ALA A 95 -1.54 -3.21 10.18
N GLY A 96 -0.44 -2.81 10.79
CA GLY A 96 0.73 -2.25 10.09
C GLY A 96 1.35 -3.22 9.08
N LEU A 97 1.55 -4.48 9.48
CA LEU A 97 2.11 -5.52 8.63
C LEU A 97 1.20 -5.90 7.46
N SER A 98 -0.12 -5.91 7.66
CA SER A 98 -1.08 -6.26 6.60
C SER A 98 -1.01 -5.27 5.43
N VAL A 99 -1.22 -3.98 5.70
CA VAL A 99 -1.11 -2.93 4.67
C VAL A 99 0.32 -2.80 4.16
N GLY A 100 1.32 -2.98 5.05
CA GLY A 100 2.73 -2.90 4.73
C GLY A 100 3.13 -3.85 3.60
N PHE A 101 2.93 -5.16 3.82
CA PHE A 101 3.24 -6.18 2.80
C PHE A 101 2.33 -6.07 1.57
N ALA A 102 1.03 -5.80 1.77
CA ALA A 102 0.12 -5.60 0.65
C ALA A 102 0.55 -4.41 -0.22
N GLY A 103 1.18 -3.38 0.36
CA GLY A 103 1.70 -2.22 -0.34
C GLY A 103 2.84 -2.50 -1.31
N LEU A 104 3.49 -3.66 -1.21
CA LEU A 104 4.46 -4.12 -2.21
C LEU A 104 3.80 -4.41 -3.58
N SER A 105 2.47 -4.54 -3.62
CA SER A 105 1.67 -4.63 -4.85
C SER A 105 1.89 -3.48 -5.83
N ALA A 106 2.31 -2.30 -5.35
CA ALA A 106 2.65 -1.15 -6.18
C ALA A 106 3.72 -1.47 -7.25
N ILE A 107 4.60 -2.45 -6.99
CA ILE A 107 5.57 -2.93 -7.97
C ILE A 107 4.85 -3.48 -9.21
N GLY A 108 3.79 -4.27 -9.02
CA GLY A 108 2.96 -4.80 -10.10
C GLY A 108 2.30 -3.69 -10.91
N GLN A 109 1.76 -2.67 -10.25
CA GLN A 109 1.18 -1.51 -10.93
C GLN A 109 2.23 -0.74 -11.74
N GLY A 110 3.43 -0.55 -11.20
CA GLY A 110 4.54 0.09 -11.91
C GLY A 110 4.92 -0.65 -13.18
N ILE A 111 4.94 -1.99 -13.13
CA ILE A 111 5.20 -2.84 -14.31
C ILE A 111 4.12 -2.63 -15.38
N THR A 112 2.84 -2.74 -15.03
CA THR A 112 1.76 -2.55 -16.00
C THR A 112 1.68 -1.13 -16.54
N ALA A 113 1.84 -0.13 -15.68
CA ALA A 113 1.84 1.28 -16.06
C ALA A 113 3.00 1.60 -17.01
N SER A 114 4.18 1.01 -16.79
CA SER A 114 5.32 1.11 -17.70
C SER A 114 5.01 0.53 -19.08
N SER A 115 4.40 -0.66 -19.16
CA SER A 115 3.90 -1.20 -20.44
C SER A 115 2.85 -0.29 -21.08
N GLY A 116 1.98 0.32 -20.27
CA GLY A 116 1.03 1.35 -20.68
C GLY A 116 1.67 2.57 -21.35
N ILE A 117 2.75 3.08 -20.78
CA ILE A 117 3.52 4.18 -21.36
C ILE A 117 4.17 3.77 -22.68
N CYS A 118 4.76 2.57 -22.76
CA CYS A 118 5.35 2.06 -23.99
C CYS A 118 4.31 1.90 -25.10
N ALA A 119 3.14 1.35 -24.80
CA ALA A 119 2.04 1.24 -25.77
C ALA A 119 1.50 2.60 -26.18
N LEU A 120 1.39 3.53 -25.22
CA LEU A 120 1.02 4.90 -25.49
C LEU A 120 2.03 5.57 -26.44
N ALA A 121 3.31 5.17 -26.43
CA ALA A 121 4.30 5.72 -27.35
C ALA A 121 3.89 5.49 -28.81
N GLU A 122 3.29 4.35 -29.13
CA GLU A 122 2.86 3.97 -30.48
C GLU A 122 1.48 4.53 -30.84
N ASP A 123 0.47 4.32 -29.99
CA ASP A 123 -0.92 4.74 -30.28
C ASP A 123 -1.60 5.39 -29.07
N ASP A 124 -2.05 6.64 -29.25
CA ASP A 124 -2.76 7.38 -28.21
C ASP A 124 -4.13 6.79 -27.84
N ARG A 125 -4.75 6.02 -28.74
CA ARG A 125 -6.06 5.40 -28.53
C ARG A 125 -6.02 4.29 -27.48
N VAL A 126 -4.84 3.74 -27.16
CA VAL A 126 -4.69 2.69 -26.14
C VAL A 126 -4.66 3.24 -24.71
N PHE A 127 -4.54 4.56 -24.53
CA PHE A 127 -4.38 5.20 -23.23
C PHE A 127 -5.40 4.74 -22.18
N GLY A 128 -6.69 4.83 -22.49
CA GLY A 128 -7.76 4.45 -21.56
C GLY A 128 -7.71 2.96 -21.18
N ARG A 129 -7.45 2.08 -22.16
CA ARG A 129 -7.32 0.62 -21.92
C ARG A 129 -6.10 0.31 -21.05
N ALA A 130 -4.97 0.97 -21.31
CA ALA A 130 -3.74 0.81 -20.54
C ALA A 130 -3.92 1.25 -19.07
N ILE A 131 -4.69 2.31 -18.81
CA ILE A 131 -5.03 2.71 -17.43
C ILE A 131 -5.84 1.62 -16.72
N VAL A 132 -6.87 1.06 -17.39
CA VAL A 132 -7.70 0.00 -16.80
C VAL A 132 -6.85 -1.22 -16.41
N PHE A 133 -5.94 -1.66 -17.29
CA PHE A 133 -5.02 -2.76 -16.95
C PHE A 133 -4.09 -2.40 -15.79
N SER A 134 -3.63 -1.15 -15.70
CA SER A 134 -2.71 -0.71 -14.64
C SER A 134 -3.33 -0.70 -13.24
N VAL A 135 -4.67 -0.71 -13.16
CA VAL A 135 -5.40 -0.77 -11.89
C VAL A 135 -5.71 -2.21 -11.47
N VAL A 136 -5.54 -3.22 -12.34
CA VAL A 136 -5.79 -4.64 -11.97
C VAL A 136 -5.02 -5.05 -10.71
N PRO A 137 -3.73 -4.71 -10.54
CA PRO A 137 -2.98 -5.07 -9.33
C PRO A 137 -3.42 -4.31 -8.06
N GLU A 138 -4.24 -3.25 -8.18
CA GLU A 138 -4.71 -2.41 -7.05
C GLU A 138 -5.51 -3.20 -6.03
N THR A 139 -6.31 -4.17 -6.48
CA THR A 139 -7.25 -4.89 -5.61
C THR A 139 -6.53 -5.56 -4.43
N GLN A 140 -5.29 -5.99 -4.62
CA GLN A 140 -4.48 -6.60 -3.57
C GLN A 140 -4.08 -5.63 -2.47
N ALA A 141 -3.76 -4.37 -2.82
CA ALA A 141 -3.49 -3.33 -1.84
C ALA A 141 -4.72 -3.03 -0.99
N ILE A 142 -5.89 -2.95 -1.63
CA ILE A 142 -7.17 -2.67 -0.96
C ILE A 142 -7.52 -3.79 0.03
N TYR A 143 -7.25 -5.06 -0.28
CA TYR A 143 -7.48 -6.16 0.66
C TYR A 143 -6.62 -6.05 1.92
N GLY A 144 -5.33 -5.72 1.77
CA GLY A 144 -4.46 -5.46 2.93
C GLY A 144 -4.93 -4.28 3.76
N LEU A 145 -5.29 -3.16 3.11
CA LEU A 145 -5.85 -1.99 3.79
C LEU A 145 -7.14 -2.33 4.53
N LEU A 146 -8.05 -3.08 3.91
CA LEU A 146 -9.33 -3.45 4.51
C LEU A 146 -9.11 -4.25 5.80
N ILE A 147 -8.21 -5.24 5.78
CA ILE A 147 -7.87 -6.02 6.98
C ILE A 147 -7.24 -5.12 8.05
N SER A 148 -6.32 -4.23 7.68
CA SER A 148 -5.76 -3.25 8.62
C SER A 148 -6.84 -2.40 9.29
N ILE A 149 -7.80 -1.87 8.51
CA ILE A 149 -8.89 -1.05 9.04
C ILE A 149 -9.80 -1.85 9.96
N ILE A 150 -10.14 -3.10 9.60
CA ILE A 150 -10.95 -3.99 10.46
C ILE A 150 -10.23 -4.25 11.78
N ILE A 151 -8.94 -4.57 11.75
CA ILE A 151 -8.15 -4.81 12.97
C ILE A 151 -8.11 -3.56 13.86
N LEU A 152 -7.87 -2.39 13.28
CA LEU A 152 -7.86 -1.13 14.03
C LEU A 152 -9.25 -0.80 14.61
N MET A 153 -10.33 -1.09 13.87
CA MET A 153 -11.69 -0.91 14.35
C MET A 153 -12.00 -1.82 15.55
N VAL A 154 -11.67 -3.11 15.46
CA VAL A 154 -11.89 -4.08 16.54
C VAL A 154 -11.07 -3.72 17.78
N SER A 155 -9.86 -3.20 17.58
CA SER A 155 -8.92 -2.82 18.66
C SER A 155 -9.24 -1.48 19.33
N GLY A 156 -10.22 -0.73 18.80
CA GLY A 156 -10.61 0.57 19.35
C GLY A 156 -9.78 1.76 18.86
N PHE A 157 -8.90 1.56 17.86
CA PHE A 157 -8.12 2.65 17.28
C PHE A 157 -8.96 3.69 16.53
N LEU A 158 -10.08 3.27 15.94
CA LEU A 158 -11.07 4.15 15.32
C LEU A 158 -12.24 4.51 16.27
N GLY A 159 -12.23 3.97 17.50
CA GLY A 159 -13.30 4.18 18.48
C GLY A 159 -13.00 5.32 19.46
N VAL A 160 -13.93 5.56 20.39
CA VAL A 160 -13.76 6.52 21.49
C VAL A 160 -12.68 6.02 22.47
N GLU A 161 -12.75 4.75 22.86
CA GLU A 161 -11.83 4.13 23.82
C GLU A 161 -11.03 2.99 23.17
N LEU A 162 -9.81 2.76 23.67
CA LEU A 162 -9.05 1.56 23.35
C LEU A 162 -9.66 0.37 24.06
N LYS A 163 -9.81 -0.74 23.34
CA LYS A 163 -10.26 -1.99 23.96
C LYS A 163 -9.06 -2.75 24.48
N ASP A 164 -9.23 -3.50 25.56
CA ASP A 164 -8.24 -4.49 26.00
C ASP A 164 -8.49 -5.79 25.23
N VAL A 165 -7.78 -5.95 24.11
CA VAL A 165 -7.93 -7.13 23.25
C VAL A 165 -7.15 -8.29 23.87
N PRO A 166 -7.78 -9.46 24.08
CA PRO A 166 -7.07 -10.64 24.55
C PRO A 166 -5.88 -11.01 23.65
N ILE A 167 -4.78 -11.47 24.24
CA ILE A 167 -3.53 -11.76 23.51
C ILE A 167 -3.73 -12.84 22.45
N ASN A 168 -4.51 -13.88 22.75
CA ASN A 168 -4.83 -14.95 21.80
C ASN A 168 -5.56 -14.42 20.55
N VAL A 169 -6.51 -13.50 20.72
CA VAL A 169 -7.23 -12.85 19.62
C VAL A 169 -6.27 -11.97 18.81
N SER A 170 -5.38 -11.25 19.48
CA SER A 170 -4.39 -10.37 18.84
C SER A 170 -3.37 -11.15 17.99
N ILE A 171 -2.95 -12.33 18.47
CA ILE A 171 -2.09 -13.25 17.71
C ILE A 171 -2.83 -13.82 16.50
N ALA A 172 -4.12 -14.16 16.64
CA ALA A 172 -4.94 -14.60 15.50
C ALA A 172 -5.08 -13.49 14.44
N MET A 173 -5.27 -12.23 14.86
CA MET A 173 -5.27 -11.07 13.97
C MET A 173 -3.94 -10.90 13.24
N LEU A 174 -2.81 -11.13 13.91
CA LEU A 174 -1.49 -11.10 13.29
C LEU A 174 -1.34 -12.17 12.20
N GLY A 175 -1.83 -13.39 12.44
CA GLY A 175 -1.84 -14.46 11.44
C GLY A 175 -2.69 -14.10 10.21
N ALA A 176 -3.90 -13.58 10.43
CA ALA A 176 -4.78 -13.14 9.35
C ALA A 176 -4.19 -11.96 8.55
N ALA A 177 -3.62 -10.97 9.26
CA ALA A 177 -2.95 -9.82 8.69
C ALA A 177 -1.80 -10.20 7.77
N LEU A 178 -0.91 -11.09 8.23
CA LEU A 178 0.23 -11.57 7.46
C LEU A 178 -0.20 -12.38 6.25
N SER A 179 -1.21 -13.25 6.40
CA SER A 179 -1.74 -14.03 5.28
C SER A 179 -2.22 -13.13 4.14
N VAL A 180 -3.03 -12.12 4.45
CA VAL A 180 -3.55 -11.18 3.44
C VAL A 180 -2.46 -10.24 2.93
N GLY A 181 -1.61 -9.71 3.81
CA GLY A 181 -0.51 -8.82 3.43
C GLY A 181 0.46 -9.49 2.46
N ILE A 182 0.90 -10.71 2.77
CA ILE A 182 1.80 -11.49 1.91
C ILE A 182 1.09 -11.90 0.63
N ALA A 183 -0.17 -12.34 0.68
CA ALA A 183 -0.95 -12.64 -0.52
C ALA A 183 -1.05 -11.42 -1.45
N GLY A 184 -1.04 -10.21 -0.90
CA GLY A 184 -1.05 -8.97 -1.66
C GLY A 184 0.15 -8.82 -2.61
N THR A 185 1.28 -9.46 -2.32
CA THR A 185 2.45 -9.49 -3.23
C THR A 185 2.18 -10.21 -4.54
N SER A 186 1.11 -11.02 -4.62
CA SER A 186 0.66 -11.65 -5.87
C SER A 186 0.29 -10.64 -6.96
N ALA A 187 0.01 -9.38 -6.59
CA ALA A 187 -0.18 -8.27 -7.52
C ALA A 187 1.01 -8.06 -8.46
N ILE A 188 2.23 -8.46 -8.08
CA ILE A 188 3.39 -8.40 -8.96
C ILE A 188 3.16 -9.28 -10.20
N GLY A 189 2.66 -10.51 -10.01
CA GLY A 189 2.30 -11.41 -11.11
C GLY A 189 1.12 -10.92 -11.95
N GLN A 190 0.11 -10.30 -11.29
CA GLN A 190 -1.00 -9.64 -11.99
C GLN A 190 -0.48 -8.49 -12.85
N GLY A 191 0.48 -7.72 -12.34
CA GLY A 191 1.10 -6.61 -13.03
C GLY A 191 1.88 -7.03 -14.27
N ILE A 192 2.63 -8.12 -14.17
CA ILE A 192 3.34 -8.73 -15.31
C ILE A 192 2.33 -9.16 -16.37
N THR A 193 1.30 -9.90 -15.99
CA THR A 193 0.29 -10.43 -16.92
C THR A 193 -0.51 -9.30 -17.59
N ALA A 194 -0.96 -8.31 -16.80
CA ALA A 194 -1.68 -7.16 -17.30
C ALA A 194 -0.80 -6.30 -18.22
N GLY A 195 0.49 -6.13 -17.89
CA GLY A 195 1.46 -5.44 -18.75
C GLY A 195 1.65 -6.13 -20.10
N SER A 196 1.75 -7.46 -20.13
CA SER A 196 1.76 -8.23 -21.38
C SER A 196 0.46 -8.04 -22.19
N GLY A 197 -0.69 -7.99 -21.52
CA GLY A 197 -1.98 -7.75 -22.16
C GLY A 197 -2.04 -6.38 -22.86
N VAL A 198 -1.47 -5.34 -22.26
CA VAL A 198 -1.40 -4.00 -22.85
C VAL A 198 -0.64 -4.00 -24.19
N ASN A 199 0.44 -4.78 -24.30
CA ASN A 199 1.24 -4.84 -25.53
C ASN A 199 0.55 -5.57 -26.69
N VAL A 200 -0.41 -6.46 -26.41
CA VAL A 200 -1.20 -7.19 -27.44
C VAL A 200 -2.39 -6.36 -27.95
N VAL A 201 -2.75 -5.29 -27.23
CA VAL A 201 -3.82 -4.36 -27.61
C VAL A 201 -3.33 -3.26 -28.58
N MET A 202 -2.02 -3.25 -28.85
CA MET A 202 -1.32 -2.43 -29.85
C MET A 202 -1.51 -3.00 -31.25
#